data_AF-A0A7Y5PMY9-F1
#
_entry.id   AF-A0A7Y5PMY9-F1
#
_cell.length_a   1.000
_cell.length_b   1.000
_cell.length_c   1.000
_cell.angle_alpha   90.00
_cell.angle_beta   90.00
_cell.angle_gamma   90.00
#
_symmetry.space_group_name_H-M   'P 1'
#
loop_
_entity.id
_entity.type
_entity.pdbx_description
1 polymer ?
#
loop_
_entity_poly.entity_id
_entity_poly.type
_entity_poly.pdbx_seq_one_letter_code
_entity_poly.pdbx_strand_id
1 'polypeptide(L)'
;MNTKARLGNAERFGRWLGQSWRGYVRRERQAAGWFVAQGVPAVGAMALLWIVKLAVLGALLYVAFWIALLLVFVVAAAWTAGQTSTDREDEHSFTTLEALRKKPGYDPNLYNDTSHEMYEED
;
A
#
# COMPACT_ATOMS: atom_id res chain seq x y z
N MET A 1 -27.67 -12.23 13.78
CA MET A 1 -26.71 -12.12 12.66
C MET A 1 -25.66 -11.09 13.05
N ASN A 2 -24.38 -11.47 13.12
CA ASN A 2 -23.27 -10.63 13.56
C ASN A 2 -22.41 -10.22 12.36
N THR A 3 -22.45 -8.96 11.96
CA THR A 3 -21.51 -8.38 10.99
C THR A 3 -20.36 -7.70 11.74
N LYS A 4 -19.20 -8.36 11.76
CA LYS A 4 -17.98 -7.81 12.37
C LYS A 4 -17.43 -6.70 11.46
N ALA A 5 -17.61 -5.44 11.86
CA ALA A 5 -16.98 -4.28 11.25
C ALA A 5 -15.44 -4.38 11.37
N ARG A 6 -14.79 -4.82 10.29
CA ARG A 6 -13.32 -4.79 10.13
C ARG A 6 -12.90 -3.49 9.47
N LEU A 7 -12.91 -2.37 10.21
CA LEU A 7 -12.25 -1.12 9.81
C LEU A 7 -11.59 -0.48 11.05
N GLY A 8 -10.58 -1.16 11.61
CA GLY A 8 -10.04 -0.87 12.94
C GLY A 8 -8.71 -0.12 13.02
N ASN A 9 -8.11 0.35 11.91
CA ASN A 9 -6.73 0.86 11.93
C ASN A 9 -6.54 2.33 11.54
N ALA A 10 -7.41 2.93 10.73
CA ALA A 10 -7.22 4.31 10.26
C ALA A 10 -7.41 5.35 11.37
N GLU A 11 -8.36 5.12 12.30
CA GLU A 11 -8.65 6.07 13.39
C GLU A 11 -7.58 6.05 14.50
N ARG A 12 -6.83 4.96 14.65
CA ARG A 12 -5.82 4.82 15.71
C ARG A 12 -4.56 5.63 15.42
N PHE A 13 -4.20 5.82 14.14
CA PHE A 13 -3.02 6.62 13.77
C PHE A 13 -3.18 8.10 14.16
N GLY A 14 -4.38 8.66 13.98
CA GLY A 14 -4.67 10.04 14.40
C GLY A 14 -4.54 10.24 15.91
N ARG A 15 -4.99 9.25 16.71
CA ARG A 15 -4.87 9.30 18.17
C ARG A 15 -3.45 9.07 18.68
N TRP A 16 -2.66 8.24 18.00
CA TRP A 16 -1.25 8.01 18.37
C TRP A 16 -0.37 9.24 18.10
N LEU A 17 -0.60 9.93 16.97
CA LEU A 17 0.00 11.24 16.67
C LEU A 17 -0.40 12.32 17.70
N GLY A 18 -1.66 12.32 18.16
CA GLY A 18 -2.11 13.21 19.23
C GLY A 18 -1.47 12.89 20.60
N GLN A 19 -1.13 11.63 20.86
CA GLN A 19 -0.51 11.21 22.12
C GLN A 19 0.99 11.55 22.17
N SER A 20 1.70 11.42 21.04
CA SER A 20 3.13 11.78 20.92
C SER A 20 3.35 13.29 21.04
N TRP A 21 2.37 14.12 20.64
CA TRP A 21 2.35 15.56 20.91
C TRP A 21 2.41 15.88 22.41
N ARG A 22 1.73 15.10 23.25
CA ARG A 22 1.67 15.31 24.70
C ARG A 22 2.99 15.03 25.41
N GLY A 23 3.79 14.08 24.88
CA GLY A 23 5.16 13.83 25.34
C GLY A 23 6.13 14.93 24.92
N TYR A 24 5.94 15.49 23.71
CA TYR A 24 6.72 16.61 23.19
C TYR A 24 6.51 17.89 24.02
N VAL A 25 5.25 18.24 24.30
CA VAL A 25 4.89 19.42 25.12
C VAL A 25 5.38 19.31 26.58
N ARG A 26 5.53 18.09 27.11
CA ARG A 26 6.11 17.89 28.45
C ARG A 26 7.62 18.17 28.46
N ARG A 27 8.35 17.79 27.41
CA ARG A 27 9.76 18.18 27.23
C ARG A 27 9.89 19.69 27.04
N GLU A 28 8.97 20.33 26.33
CA GLU A 28 8.94 21.79 26.23
C GLU A 28 8.78 22.46 27.60
N ARG A 29 7.95 21.93 28.52
CA ARG A 29 7.81 22.53 29.86
C ARG A 29 9.06 22.36 30.73
N GLN A 30 9.75 21.23 30.60
CA GLN A 30 11.00 20.99 31.31
C GLN A 30 12.13 21.86 30.74
N ALA A 31 12.19 21.99 29.41
CA ALA A 31 13.09 22.91 28.73
C ALA A 31 12.75 24.37 29.05
N ALA A 32 11.48 24.76 29.08
CA ALA A 32 11.03 26.11 29.43
C ALA A 32 11.38 26.47 30.89
N GLY A 33 11.21 25.54 31.83
CA GLY A 33 11.66 25.70 33.21
C GLY A 33 13.19 25.85 33.32
N TRP A 34 13.94 25.12 32.50
CA TRP A 34 15.39 25.26 32.37
C TRP A 34 15.78 26.59 31.70
N PHE A 35 15.04 27.06 30.70
CA PHE A 35 15.23 28.32 29.99
C PHE A 35 14.98 29.55 30.89
N VAL A 36 13.94 29.48 31.73
CA VAL A 36 13.61 30.53 32.70
C VAL A 36 14.63 30.54 33.84
N ALA A 37 15.12 29.37 34.27
CA ALA A 37 16.18 29.27 35.28
C ALA A 37 17.56 29.74 34.77
N GLN A 38 17.81 29.67 33.45
CA GLN A 38 19.11 30.00 32.85
C GLN A 38 19.18 31.43 32.27
N GLY A 39 18.08 32.20 32.22
CA GLY A 39 18.09 33.62 31.84
C GLY A 39 18.58 33.92 30.42
N VAL A 40 18.14 33.16 29.41
CA VAL A 40 18.80 33.13 28.10
C VAL A 40 18.35 34.29 27.17
N PRO A 41 19.30 35.05 26.57
CA PRO A 41 19.04 36.09 25.58
C PRO A 41 18.44 35.51 24.29
N ALA A 42 17.80 36.36 23.47
CA ALA A 42 17.04 36.02 22.25
C ALA A 42 17.64 34.93 21.33
N VAL A 43 18.96 34.73 21.34
CA VAL A 43 19.68 33.70 20.59
C VAL A 43 19.26 32.26 20.97
N GLY A 44 19.00 31.99 22.25
CA GLY A 44 18.59 30.65 22.70
C GLY A 44 17.20 30.27 22.21
N ALA A 45 16.26 31.23 22.22
CA ALA A 45 14.93 31.04 21.67
C ALA A 45 14.97 30.78 20.16
N MET A 46 15.82 31.53 19.43
CA MET A 46 16.01 31.36 17.99
C MET A 46 16.56 29.96 17.65
N ALA A 47 17.58 29.49 18.39
CA ALA A 47 18.16 28.16 18.21
C ALA A 47 17.13 27.06 18.42
N LEU A 48 16.27 27.20 19.43
CA LEU A 48 15.21 26.23 19.72
C LEU A 48 14.16 26.16 18.61
N LEU A 49 13.73 27.32 18.10
CA LEU A 49 12.82 27.39 16.96
C LEU A 49 13.43 26.73 15.71
N TRP A 50 14.72 26.93 15.46
CA TRP A 50 15.43 26.27 14.37
C TRP A 50 15.50 24.75 14.53
N ILE A 51 15.77 24.26 15.74
CA ILE A 51 15.79 22.82 16.04
C ILE A 51 14.40 22.21 15.83
N VAL A 52 13.34 22.86 16.32
CA VAL A 52 11.95 22.40 16.12
C VAL A 52 11.64 22.36 14.63
N LYS A 53 11.96 23.42 13.89
CA LYS A 53 11.73 23.50 12.44
C LYS A 53 12.49 22.40 11.69
N LEU A 54 13.75 22.17 12.01
CA LEU A 54 14.57 21.08 11.43
C LEU A 54 14.02 19.70 11.77
N ALA A 55 13.56 19.50 13.01
CA ALA A 55 12.97 18.23 13.44
C ALA A 55 11.65 17.95 12.69
N VAL A 56 10.78 18.95 12.54
CA VAL A 56 9.56 18.84 11.74
C VAL A 56 9.90 18.54 10.29
N LEU A 57 10.87 19.26 9.72
CA LEU A 57 11.29 19.05 8.33
C LEU A 57 11.88 17.64 8.12
N GLY A 58 12.74 17.19 9.03
CA GLY A 58 13.32 15.85 9.02
C GLY A 58 12.27 14.76 9.17
N ALA A 59 11.31 14.92 10.09
CA ALA A 59 10.21 13.98 10.26
C ALA A 59 9.32 13.92 9.01
N LEU A 60 9.01 15.06 8.40
CA LEU A 60 8.22 15.12 7.17
C LEU A 60 8.94 14.42 6.01
N LEU A 61 10.23 14.71 5.83
CA LEU A 61 11.07 14.06 4.83
C LEU A 61 11.19 12.56 5.08
N TYR A 62 11.33 12.13 6.33
CA TYR A 62 11.40 10.73 6.70
C TYR A 62 10.11 9.99 6.36
N VAL A 63 8.94 10.55 6.72
CA VAL A 63 7.65 9.96 6.37
C VAL A 63 7.47 9.91 4.84
N ALA A 64 7.79 10.99 4.13
CA ALA A 64 7.72 11.01 2.67
C ALA A 64 8.63 9.95 2.02
N PHE A 65 9.87 9.81 2.52
CA PHE A 65 10.82 8.79 2.09
C PHE A 65 10.28 7.37 2.31
N TRP A 66 9.68 7.12 3.48
CA TRP A 66 9.03 5.83 3.76
C TRP A 66 7.89 5.53 2.80
N ILE A 67 7.00 6.49 2.54
CA ILE A 67 5.90 6.31 1.58
C ILE A 67 6.45 6.03 0.19
N ALA A 68 7.50 6.73 -0.24
CA ALA A 68 8.16 6.47 -1.51
C ALA A 68 8.75 5.05 -1.58
N LEU A 69 9.43 4.58 -0.53
CA LEU A 69 9.93 3.21 -0.47
C LEU A 69 8.80 2.16 -0.54
N LEU A 70 7.72 2.38 0.20
CA LEU A 70 6.55 1.48 0.16
C LEU A 70 5.90 1.47 -1.22
N LEU A 71 5.80 2.63 -1.87
CA LEU A 71 5.26 2.72 -3.23
C LEU A 71 6.13 1.94 -4.23
N VAL A 72 7.45 2.12 -4.18
CA VAL A 72 8.40 1.36 -5.01
C VAL A 72 8.26 -0.13 -4.75
N PHE A 73 8.09 -0.55 -3.50
CA PHE A 73 7.88 -1.95 -3.15
C PHE A 73 6.58 -2.51 -3.74
N VAL A 74 5.47 -1.76 -3.65
CA VAL A 74 4.19 -2.16 -4.26
C VAL A 74 4.30 -2.26 -5.77
N VAL A 75 4.95 -1.29 -6.42
CA VAL A 75 5.21 -1.34 -7.86
C VAL A 75 6.06 -2.56 -8.21
N ALA A 76 7.16 -2.80 -7.51
CA ALA A 76 8.00 -3.98 -7.73
C ALA A 76 7.23 -5.29 -7.56
N ALA A 77 6.40 -5.39 -6.51
CA ALA A 77 5.54 -6.55 -6.28
C ALA A 77 4.46 -6.70 -7.35
N ALA A 78 3.91 -5.60 -7.88
CA ALA A 78 2.96 -5.64 -8.99
C ALA A 78 3.63 -6.05 -10.30
N TRP A 79 4.88 -5.65 -10.53
CA TRP A 79 5.66 -6.11 -11.68
C TRP A 79 5.97 -7.62 -11.59
N THR A 80 6.36 -8.13 -10.41
CA THR A 80 6.60 -9.57 -10.23
C THR A 80 5.31 -10.39 -10.29
N ALA A 81 4.21 -9.90 -9.72
CA ALA A 81 2.91 -10.52 -9.82
C ALA A 81 2.30 -10.43 -11.23
N GLY A 82 2.54 -9.33 -11.94
CA GLY A 82 2.16 -9.14 -13.35
C GLY A 82 2.82 -10.16 -14.28
N GLN A 83 4.07 -10.55 -13.97
CA GLN A 83 4.75 -11.65 -14.66
C GLN A 83 4.12 -13.01 -14.36
N THR A 84 3.49 -13.18 -13.19
CA THR A 84 2.78 -14.41 -12.78
C THR A 84 1.32 -14.44 -13.27
N SER A 85 0.65 -13.30 -13.42
CA SER A 85 -0.74 -13.26 -13.92
C SER A 85 -0.85 -13.64 -15.39
N THR A 86 0.20 -13.43 -16.19
CA THR A 86 0.26 -14.00 -17.55
C THR A 86 0.40 -15.53 -17.55
N ASP A 87 0.73 -16.15 -16.42
CA ASP A 87 0.86 -17.61 -16.29
C ASP A 87 -0.31 -18.23 -15.48
N ARG A 88 -1.12 -17.40 -14.83
CA ARG A 88 -2.21 -17.82 -13.92
C ARG A 88 -3.61 -17.52 -14.43
N GLU A 89 -3.75 -16.67 -15.43
CA GLU A 89 -5.01 -16.52 -16.19
C GLU A 89 -5.23 -17.70 -17.17
N ASP A 90 -4.17 -18.49 -17.41
CA ASP A 90 -4.16 -19.64 -18.31
C ASP A 90 -4.75 -20.90 -17.67
N GLU A 91 -4.89 -20.94 -16.34
CA GLU A 91 -5.41 -22.11 -15.60
C GLU A 91 -6.95 -22.22 -15.69
N HIS A 92 -7.64 -21.13 -16.04
CA HIS A 92 -9.10 -21.07 -16.19
C HIS A 92 -9.58 -20.47 -17.51
N SER A 93 -8.68 -20.13 -18.44
CA SER A 93 -9.07 -19.90 -19.83
C SER A 93 -9.53 -21.24 -20.38
N PHE A 94 -10.85 -21.38 -20.54
CA PHE A 94 -11.48 -22.46 -21.28
C PHE A 94 -10.60 -22.76 -22.50
N THR A 95 -10.06 -23.97 -22.59
CA THR A 95 -9.08 -24.34 -23.63
C THR A 95 -9.56 -23.81 -24.98
N THR A 96 -8.73 -23.01 -25.65
CA THR A 96 -9.09 -22.35 -26.91
C THR A 96 -9.69 -23.37 -27.87
N LEU A 97 -10.72 -22.99 -28.63
CA LEU A 97 -11.44 -23.88 -29.56
C LEU A 97 -10.49 -24.63 -30.50
N GLU A 98 -9.39 -24.00 -30.91
CA GLU A 98 -8.31 -24.63 -31.69
C GLU A 98 -7.55 -25.75 -30.94
N ALA A 99 -7.32 -25.57 -29.63
CA ALA A 99 -6.68 -26.58 -28.79
C ALA A 99 -7.62 -27.77 -28.53
N LEU A 100 -8.94 -27.53 -28.43
CA LEU A 100 -9.95 -28.58 -28.35
C LEU A 100 -10.00 -29.41 -29.64
N ARG A 101 -9.97 -28.76 -30.80
CA ARG A 101 -9.94 -29.42 -32.12
C ARG A 101 -8.78 -30.41 -32.29
N LYS A 102 -7.63 -30.13 -31.65
CA LYS A 102 -6.44 -30.99 -31.71
C LYS A 102 -6.50 -32.20 -30.76
N LYS A 103 -7.51 -32.31 -29.88
CA LYS A 103 -7.62 -33.46 -28.97
C LYS A 103 -8.10 -34.70 -29.73
N PRO A 104 -7.46 -35.86 -29.52
CA PRO A 104 -7.92 -37.11 -30.11
C PRO A 104 -9.33 -37.44 -29.57
N GLY A 105 -10.27 -37.69 -30.49
CA GLY A 105 -11.68 -37.90 -30.14
C GLY A 105 -12.52 -36.62 -30.00
N TYR A 106 -12.04 -35.49 -30.52
CA TYR A 106 -12.87 -34.29 -30.66
C TYR A 106 -14.04 -34.54 -31.62
N ASP A 107 -15.24 -34.14 -31.20
CA ASP A 107 -16.48 -34.20 -31.98
C ASP A 107 -17.12 -32.80 -32.00
N PRO A 108 -17.25 -32.16 -33.17
CA PRO A 108 -17.78 -30.80 -33.28
C PRO A 108 -19.26 -30.68 -32.90
N ASN A 109 -20.07 -31.74 -32.99
CA ASN A 109 -21.50 -31.67 -32.68
C ASN A 109 -21.75 -31.57 -31.17
N LEU A 110 -20.91 -32.20 -30.35
CA LEU A 110 -20.94 -32.08 -28.88
C LEU A 110 -20.66 -30.66 -28.36
N TYR A 111 -19.91 -29.87 -29.14
CA TYR A 111 -19.49 -28.52 -28.76
C TYR A 111 -20.17 -27.41 -29.58
N ASN A 112 -21.15 -27.76 -30.42
CA ASN A 112 -21.84 -26.84 -31.31
C ASN A 112 -20.86 -25.98 -32.15
N ASP A 113 -19.76 -26.59 -32.59
CA ASP A 113 -18.74 -25.93 -33.40
C ASP A 113 -19.14 -25.94 -34.88
N THR A 114 -20.10 -25.07 -35.23
CA THR A 114 -20.62 -24.94 -36.59
C THR A 114 -19.58 -24.46 -37.61
N SER A 115 -18.39 -24.05 -37.16
CA SER A 115 -17.28 -23.66 -38.01
C SER A 115 -16.40 -24.84 -38.43
N HIS A 116 -16.61 -26.01 -37.82
CA HIS A 116 -15.84 -27.22 -38.11
C HIS A 116 -16.37 -27.91 -39.36
N GLU A 117 -15.47 -28.38 -40.23
CA GLU A 117 -15.84 -29.05 -41.49
C GLU A 117 -16.63 -30.36 -41.26
N MET A 118 -16.41 -31.00 -40.12
CA MET A 118 -17.07 -32.26 -39.71
C MET A 118 -18.34 -32.03 -38.88
N TYR A 119 -18.83 -30.79 -38.78
CA TYR A 119 -20.09 -30.50 -38.07
C TYR A 119 -21.28 -30.95 -38.92
N GLU A 120 -22.19 -31.69 -38.32
CA GLU A 120 -23.45 -32.10 -38.95
C GLU A 120 -24.62 -31.46 -38.21
N GLU A 121 -25.52 -30.84 -38.97
CA GLU A 121 -26.77 -30.29 -38.47
C GLU A 121 -27.84 -31.40 -38.55
N ASP A 122 -28.02 -32.12 -37.45
CA ASP A 122 -29.04 -33.18 -37.30
C ASP A 122 -30.48 -32.65 -37.44
#